data_AF-A0A367RSQ0-F1
#
_entry.id   AF-A0A367RSQ0-F1
#
_cell.length_a   1.000
_cell.length_b   1.000
_cell.length_c   1.000
_cell.angle_alpha   90.00
_cell.angle_beta   90.00
_cell.angle_gamma   90.00
#
_symmetry.space_group_name_H-M   'P 1'
#
loop_
_entity.id
_entity.type
_entity.pdbx_description
1 polymer ?
#
loop_
_entity_poly.entity_id
_entity_poly.type
_entity_poly.pdbx_seq_one_letter_code
_entity_poly.pdbx_strand_id
1 'polypeptide(L)'
;MLNFLKVLKGVVSYFSSKVQTSKKFRKRLLLPFSSLIVCYLVLVGFSGKTFAIDFPAGPISNNNKAKEECPKVCRNHHYHWHGQWKTTVPGRESVCGCGWALDKKGAKFNPLNKAEQSKFDKFQNAIANKGLSAKDAADEIGDSNYKKLQGNQYQIRLSKNNRVTFLVEDDTHTVKLKIVGGHT
;
A
#
# COMPACT_ATOMS: atom_id res chain seq x y z
N MET A 1 -45.04 -5.27 28.74
CA MET A 1 -44.06 -4.62 27.84
C MET A 1 -43.96 -3.12 28.16
N LEU A 2 -43.29 -2.73 29.25
CA LEU A 2 -43.36 -1.32 29.71
C LEU A 2 -42.17 -0.85 30.57
N ASN A 3 -40.97 -1.44 30.46
CA ASN A 3 -39.83 -1.03 31.30
C ASN A 3 -38.46 -0.87 30.61
N PHE A 4 -38.34 -1.06 29.29
CA PHE A 4 -37.05 -0.83 28.59
C PHE A 4 -36.82 0.63 28.15
N LEU A 5 -37.84 1.49 28.26
CA LEU A 5 -37.85 2.89 27.80
C LEU A 5 -37.31 3.92 28.82
N LYS A 6 -36.89 3.50 30.02
CA LYS A 6 -36.38 4.42 31.07
C LYS A 6 -34.85 4.53 31.14
N VAL A 7 -34.08 3.56 30.65
CA VAL A 7 -32.61 3.58 30.81
C VAL A 7 -31.91 4.43 29.73
N LEU A 8 -32.50 4.58 28.54
CA LEU A 8 -31.92 5.39 27.44
C LEU A 8 -32.04 6.90 27.66
N LYS A 9 -32.86 7.36 28.61
CA LYS A 9 -32.99 8.80 28.94
C LYS A 9 -31.86 9.34 29.83
N GLY A 10 -31.01 8.48 30.40
CA GLY A 10 -29.92 8.90 31.29
C GLY A 10 -28.59 9.23 30.60
N VAL A 11 -28.30 8.65 29.44
CA VAL A 11 -26.97 8.79 28.79
C VAL A 11 -26.89 10.04 27.91
N VAL A 12 -28.03 10.56 27.47
CA VAL A 12 -28.12 11.78 26.63
C VAL A 12 -27.86 13.06 27.44
N SER A 13 -27.83 13.00 28.77
CA SER A 13 -27.68 14.18 29.64
C SER A 13 -26.23 14.59 29.94
N TYR A 14 -25.19 13.85 29.51
CA TYR A 14 -23.80 14.17 29.91
C TYR A 14 -22.97 14.89 28.84
N PHE A 15 -23.34 14.84 27.56
CA PHE A 15 -22.59 15.51 26.48
C PHE A 15 -23.25 16.81 25.99
N SER A 16 -24.02 17.46 26.85
CA SER A 16 -24.54 18.82 26.65
C SER A 16 -23.86 19.79 27.61
N SER A 17 -22.56 20.01 27.45
CA SER A 17 -21.91 21.22 27.93
C SER A 17 -20.69 21.52 27.06
N LYS A 18 -20.54 22.78 26.66
CA LYS A 18 -19.47 23.33 25.81
C LYS A 18 -19.58 23.10 24.30
N VAL A 19 -20.55 23.76 23.67
CA VAL A 19 -20.23 24.63 22.51
C VAL A 19 -21.08 25.91 22.63
N GLN A 20 -20.50 26.89 23.31
CA GLN A 20 -21.02 28.24 23.49
C GLN A 20 -20.70 29.06 22.22
N THR A 21 -21.76 29.53 21.54
CA THR A 21 -21.88 30.80 20.80
C THR A 21 -20.95 31.12 19.63
N SER A 22 -21.53 31.28 18.43
CA SER A 22 -21.60 32.61 17.80
C SER A 22 -22.75 32.74 16.78
N LYS A 23 -23.63 33.72 17.07
CA LYS A 23 -24.32 34.68 16.19
C LYS A 23 -24.64 34.26 14.73
N LYS A 24 -25.93 34.08 14.44
CA LYS A 24 -26.82 35.09 13.82
C LYS A 24 -27.94 34.42 13.03
N PHE A 25 -29.13 34.55 13.60
CA PHE A 25 -30.42 34.11 13.10
C PHE A 25 -30.82 34.91 11.85
N ARG A 26 -31.05 34.23 10.72
CA ARG A 26 -32.08 34.61 9.74
C ARG A 26 -32.79 33.33 9.27
N LYS A 27 -33.98 33.12 9.82
CA LYS A 27 -35.00 32.17 9.36
C LYS A 27 -35.30 32.40 7.88
N ARG A 28 -35.24 31.36 7.05
CA ARG A 28 -36.26 31.05 6.03
C ARG A 28 -35.97 29.73 5.31
N LEU A 29 -37.01 28.88 5.35
CA LEU A 29 -37.43 27.91 4.34
C LEU A 29 -36.66 26.58 4.24
N LEU A 30 -37.35 25.53 4.69
CA LEU A 30 -37.01 24.11 4.56
C LEU A 30 -37.11 23.65 3.11
N LEU A 31 -36.09 22.98 2.59
CA LEU A 31 -36.21 21.97 1.53
C LEU A 31 -35.28 20.78 1.88
N PRO A 32 -35.78 19.53 1.95
CA PRO A 32 -35.00 18.37 2.36
C PRO A 32 -34.22 17.77 1.16
N PHE A 33 -33.07 18.34 0.83
CA PHE A 33 -32.19 17.83 -0.24
C PHE A 33 -30.89 17.19 0.27
N SER A 34 -30.78 16.87 1.56
CA SER A 34 -29.49 16.45 2.15
C SER A 34 -29.28 14.94 2.27
N SER A 35 -30.25 14.09 1.88
CA SER A 35 -30.11 12.63 2.06
C SER A 35 -29.54 11.86 0.85
N LEU A 36 -29.29 12.51 -0.29
CA LEU A 36 -28.70 11.86 -1.47
C LEU A 36 -27.20 12.17 -1.66
N ILE A 37 -26.64 13.15 -0.95
CA ILE A 37 -25.24 13.55 -1.12
C ILE A 37 -24.29 12.67 -0.27
N VAL A 38 -24.79 12.05 0.81
CA VAL A 38 -23.96 11.19 1.67
C VAL A 38 -23.63 9.84 1.02
N CYS A 39 -24.41 9.40 0.01
CA CYS A 39 -24.21 8.11 -0.65
C CYS A 39 -23.24 8.15 -1.85
N TYR A 40 -22.89 9.34 -2.36
CA TYR A 40 -22.04 9.47 -3.55
C TYR A 40 -20.53 9.58 -3.23
N LEU A 41 -20.15 9.86 -1.98
CA LEU A 41 -18.75 10.10 -1.59
C LEU A 41 -17.97 8.84 -1.15
N VAL A 42 -18.58 7.64 -1.14
CA VAL A 42 -17.90 6.38 -0.73
C VAL A 42 -17.26 5.63 -1.91
N LEU A 43 -17.42 6.09 -3.15
CA LEU A 43 -16.89 5.41 -4.35
C LEU A 43 -15.59 6.00 -4.91
N VAL A 44 -14.83 6.77 -4.12
CA VAL A 44 -13.46 7.13 -4.54
C VAL A 44 -12.55 5.95 -4.22
N GLY A 45 -12.51 4.99 -5.14
CA GLY A 45 -11.60 3.86 -5.09
C GLY A 45 -10.16 4.35 -4.95
N PHE A 46 -9.48 3.97 -3.87
CA PHE A 46 -8.05 4.19 -3.71
C PHE A 46 -7.29 3.40 -4.78
N SER A 47 -6.97 4.05 -5.90
CA SER A 47 -6.08 3.48 -6.91
C SER A 47 -4.64 3.59 -6.40
N GLY A 48 -4.21 2.61 -5.61
CA GLY A 48 -2.80 2.50 -5.21
C GLY A 48 -1.93 2.37 -6.45
N LYS A 49 -0.79 3.08 -6.48
CA LYS A 49 0.23 2.86 -7.52
C LYS A 49 0.70 1.41 -7.42
N THR A 50 0.49 0.61 -8.46
CA THR A 50 1.09 -0.71 -8.64
C THR A 50 2.07 -0.59 -9.80
N PHE A 51 3.35 -0.69 -9.52
CA PHE A 51 4.36 -0.69 -10.58
C PHE A 51 4.67 -2.14 -10.93
N ALA A 52 3.78 -2.73 -11.72
CA ALA A 52 4.00 -4.00 -12.38
C ALA A 52 4.02 -3.74 -13.89
N ILE A 53 5.04 -4.23 -14.57
CA ILE A 53 5.15 -4.19 -16.02
C ILE A 53 4.31 -5.34 -16.58
N ASP A 54 3.40 -5.03 -17.49
CA ASP A 54 2.54 -6.02 -18.13
C ASP A 54 3.28 -6.69 -19.30
N PHE A 55 3.49 -8.00 -19.22
CA PHE A 55 4.03 -8.81 -20.32
C PHE A 55 2.95 -9.71 -20.94
N PRO A 56 2.90 -9.84 -22.27
CA PRO A 56 1.95 -10.71 -22.95
C PRO A 56 2.16 -12.17 -22.55
N ALA A 57 1.06 -12.89 -22.33
CA ALA A 57 1.07 -14.26 -21.84
C ALA A 57 0.15 -15.18 -22.66
N GLY A 58 -0.48 -14.66 -23.72
CA GLY A 58 -1.48 -15.38 -24.48
C GLY A 58 -2.78 -15.60 -23.69
N PRO A 59 -3.64 -16.54 -24.12
CA PRO A 59 -4.94 -16.73 -23.50
C PRO A 59 -4.81 -17.40 -22.11
N ILE A 60 -5.11 -16.63 -21.06
CA ILE A 60 -5.27 -17.14 -19.70
C ILE A 60 -6.76 -17.20 -19.37
N SER A 61 -7.27 -18.39 -19.07
CA SER A 61 -8.70 -18.64 -18.83
C SER A 61 -9.12 -18.50 -17.36
N ASN A 62 -8.19 -18.66 -16.41
CA ASN A 62 -8.47 -18.58 -14.98
C ASN A 62 -7.20 -18.33 -14.14
N ASN A 63 -7.40 -18.09 -12.85
CA ASN A 63 -6.32 -17.78 -11.92
C ASN A 63 -5.33 -18.93 -11.69
N ASN A 64 -5.76 -20.20 -11.83
CA ASN A 64 -4.85 -21.34 -11.70
C ASN A 64 -3.89 -21.39 -12.88
N LYS A 65 -4.39 -21.17 -14.10
CA LYS A 65 -3.55 -21.05 -15.29
C LYS A 65 -2.58 -19.86 -15.19
N ALA A 66 -3.02 -18.73 -14.64
CA ALA A 66 -2.14 -17.59 -14.37
C ALA A 66 -0.98 -17.96 -13.44
N LYS A 67 -1.24 -18.75 -12.39
CA LYS A 67 -0.20 -19.23 -11.45
C LYS A 67 0.84 -20.15 -12.11
N GLU A 68 0.47 -20.84 -13.18
CA GLU A 68 1.38 -21.71 -13.92
C GLU A 68 2.20 -20.93 -14.95
N GLU A 69 1.59 -19.98 -15.66
CA GLU A 69 2.25 -19.29 -16.78
C GLU A 69 2.97 -18.01 -16.38
N CYS A 70 2.36 -17.17 -15.56
CA CYS A 70 2.93 -15.86 -15.25
C CYS A 70 4.31 -15.92 -14.56
N PRO A 71 4.61 -16.87 -13.66
CA PRO A 71 5.97 -17.01 -13.13
C PRO A 71 7.03 -17.30 -14.21
N LYS A 72 6.66 -18.01 -15.29
CA LYS A 72 7.58 -18.29 -16.40
C LYS A 72 7.77 -17.06 -17.26
N VAL A 73 6.67 -16.38 -17.61
CA VAL A 73 6.69 -15.13 -18.39
C VAL A 73 7.57 -14.09 -17.70
N CYS A 74 7.34 -13.82 -16.41
CA CYS A 74 8.14 -12.83 -15.68
C CYS A 74 9.62 -13.23 -15.61
N ARG A 75 9.92 -14.51 -15.39
CA ARG A 75 11.30 -15.01 -15.29
C ARG A 75 12.07 -14.86 -16.60
N ASN A 76 11.42 -15.05 -17.75
CA ASN A 76 12.02 -14.84 -19.06
C ASN A 76 12.44 -13.39 -19.30
N HIS A 77 11.86 -12.45 -18.55
CA HIS A 77 12.22 -11.03 -18.56
C HIS A 77 13.03 -10.60 -17.33
N HIS A 78 13.55 -11.54 -16.53
CA HIS A 78 14.30 -11.27 -15.30
C HIS A 78 13.50 -10.51 -14.22
N TYR A 79 12.17 -10.64 -14.24
CA TYR A 79 11.26 -10.09 -13.24
C TYR A 79 10.54 -11.21 -12.46
N HIS A 80 9.75 -10.80 -11.48
CA HIS A 80 9.01 -11.68 -10.59
C HIS A 80 7.50 -11.45 -10.68
N TRP A 81 6.73 -12.52 -10.55
CA TRP A 81 5.27 -12.43 -10.56
C TRP A 81 4.72 -12.24 -9.15
N HIS A 82 3.84 -11.24 -8.98
CA HIS A 82 3.24 -10.88 -7.69
C HIS A 82 1.74 -11.23 -7.62
N GLY A 83 1.29 -12.16 -8.46
CA GLY A 83 -0.12 -12.57 -8.53
C GLY A 83 -1.00 -11.71 -9.44
N GLN A 84 -0.47 -10.61 -9.99
CA GLN A 84 -1.20 -9.70 -10.86
C GLN A 84 -1.26 -10.26 -12.28
N TRP A 85 -2.47 -10.35 -12.84
CA TRP A 85 -2.69 -10.67 -14.24
C TRP A 85 -4.06 -10.11 -14.66
N LYS A 86 -4.25 -9.88 -15.96
CA LYS A 86 -5.55 -9.47 -16.50
C LYS A 86 -5.69 -9.93 -17.94
N THR A 87 -6.92 -10.21 -18.33
CA THR A 87 -7.26 -10.43 -19.74
C THR A 87 -7.40 -9.09 -20.44
N THR A 88 -6.63 -8.87 -21.50
CA THR A 88 -6.72 -7.67 -22.35
C THR A 88 -7.67 -7.89 -23.51
N VAL A 89 -7.68 -9.11 -24.05
CA VAL A 89 -8.58 -9.52 -25.14
C VAL A 89 -9.20 -10.89 -24.79
N PRO A 90 -10.52 -10.95 -24.55
CA PRO A 90 -11.20 -12.20 -24.18
C PRO A 90 -10.88 -13.35 -25.14
N GLY A 91 -10.45 -14.49 -24.58
CA GLY A 91 -10.14 -15.72 -25.32
C GLY A 91 -8.89 -15.66 -26.21
N ARG A 92 -8.17 -14.53 -26.27
CA ARG A 92 -7.00 -14.37 -27.14
C ARG A 92 -5.75 -13.95 -26.39
N GLU A 93 -5.85 -12.95 -25.52
CA GLU A 93 -4.67 -12.35 -24.90
C GLU A 93 -4.93 -11.93 -23.46
N SER A 94 -3.98 -12.26 -22.60
CA SER A 94 -3.87 -11.82 -21.22
C SER A 94 -2.44 -11.35 -20.98
N VAL A 95 -2.26 -10.50 -19.98
CA VAL A 95 -0.95 -10.02 -19.55
C VAL A 95 -0.67 -10.43 -18.11
N CYS A 96 0.59 -10.68 -17.81
CA CYS A 96 1.11 -10.93 -16.48
C CYS A 96 1.81 -9.68 -15.95
N GLY A 97 1.45 -9.24 -14.75
CA GLY A 97 2.10 -8.12 -14.07
C GLY A 97 3.37 -8.59 -13.38
N CYS A 98 4.51 -8.19 -13.93
CA CYS A 98 5.84 -8.57 -13.48
C CYS A 98 6.55 -7.38 -12.81
N GLY A 99 7.29 -7.62 -11.74
CA GLY A 99 7.97 -6.58 -10.99
C GLY A 99 9.16 -7.08 -10.18
N TRP A 100 9.63 -6.23 -9.28
CA TRP A 100 10.82 -6.45 -8.48
C TRP A 100 10.59 -7.44 -7.33
N ALA A 101 11.56 -8.34 -7.09
CA ALA A 101 11.54 -9.18 -5.90
C ALA A 101 12.14 -8.47 -4.68
N LEU A 102 11.66 -8.87 -3.51
CA LEU A 102 12.29 -8.56 -2.23
C LEU A 102 12.88 -9.84 -1.63
N ASP A 103 14.21 -9.89 -1.50
CA ASP A 103 14.90 -10.94 -0.79
C ASP A 103 15.27 -10.47 0.62
N LYS A 104 14.79 -11.21 1.63
CA LYS A 104 15.07 -10.94 3.04
C LYS A 104 16.10 -11.92 3.62
N LYS A 105 16.57 -12.89 2.82
CA LYS A 105 17.48 -13.94 3.30
C LYS A 105 18.80 -13.31 3.72
N GLY A 106 19.28 -13.71 4.90
CA GLY A 106 20.54 -13.21 5.47
C GLY A 106 20.49 -11.76 6.00
N ALA A 107 19.33 -11.11 5.97
CA ALA A 107 19.18 -9.77 6.53
C ALA A 107 19.25 -9.80 8.07
N LYS A 108 19.94 -8.82 8.66
CA LYS A 108 19.95 -8.58 10.10
C LYS A 108 18.79 -7.64 10.48
N PHE A 109 17.98 -8.04 11.45
CA PHE A 109 16.84 -7.25 11.92
C PHE A 109 17.10 -6.77 13.35
N ASN A 110 17.17 -5.45 13.51
CA ASN A 110 17.25 -4.80 14.80
C ASN A 110 15.84 -4.35 15.25
N PRO A 111 15.58 -4.24 16.55
CA PRO A 111 14.29 -3.78 17.06
C PRO A 111 13.91 -2.41 16.51
N LEU A 112 12.68 -2.29 16.02
CA LEU A 112 12.08 -1.06 15.53
C LEU A 112 10.90 -0.67 16.42
N ASN A 113 10.66 0.64 16.58
CA ASN A 113 9.41 1.10 17.17
C ASN A 113 8.25 1.02 16.15
N LYS A 114 7.02 1.25 16.60
CA LYS A 114 5.82 1.13 15.76
C LYS A 114 5.86 2.02 14.50
N ALA A 115 6.37 3.24 14.60
CA ALA A 115 6.42 4.16 13.47
C ALA A 115 7.47 3.72 12.43
N GLU A 116 8.62 3.26 12.89
CA GLU A 116 9.69 2.72 12.05
C GLU A 116 9.28 1.43 11.38
N GLN A 117 8.64 0.54 12.13
CA GLN A 117 8.08 -0.71 11.60
C GLN A 117 7.04 -0.41 10.53
N SER A 118 6.11 0.53 10.77
CA SER A 118 5.12 0.91 9.77
C SER A 118 5.75 1.45 8.48
N LYS A 119 6.82 2.26 8.58
CA LYS A 119 7.57 2.71 7.39
C LYS A 119 8.25 1.57 6.67
N PHE A 120 8.91 0.67 7.40
CA PHE A 120 9.54 -0.50 6.80
C PHE A 120 8.51 -1.41 6.14
N ASP A 121 7.35 -1.62 6.78
CA ASP A 121 6.23 -2.40 6.24
C ASP A 121 5.73 -1.84 4.91
N LYS A 122 5.55 -0.51 4.82
CA LYS A 122 5.19 0.14 3.55
C LYS A 122 6.24 -0.11 2.48
N PHE A 123 7.52 0.05 2.80
CA PHE A 123 8.62 -0.19 1.86
C PHE A 123 8.66 -1.65 1.38
N GLN A 124 8.64 -2.62 2.30
CA GLN A 124 8.70 -4.02 1.92
C GLN A 124 7.44 -4.47 1.17
N ASN A 125 6.26 -3.96 1.52
CA ASN A 125 5.01 -4.32 0.86
C ASN A 125 4.91 -3.68 -0.53
N ALA A 126 5.49 -2.49 -0.72
CA ALA A 126 5.59 -1.87 -2.03
C ALA A 126 6.35 -2.78 -3.01
N ILE A 127 7.47 -3.35 -2.57
CA ILE A 127 8.25 -4.27 -3.42
C ILE A 127 7.55 -5.64 -3.49
N ALA A 128 7.29 -6.27 -2.35
CA ALA A 128 6.84 -7.66 -2.30
C ALA A 128 5.42 -7.89 -2.85
N ASN A 129 4.50 -6.93 -2.70
CA ASN A 129 3.11 -7.10 -3.13
C ASN A 129 2.78 -6.33 -4.41
N LYS A 130 3.51 -5.25 -4.71
CA LYS A 130 3.22 -4.41 -5.88
C LYS A 130 4.30 -4.47 -6.96
N GLY A 131 5.44 -5.10 -6.69
CA GLY A 131 6.54 -5.23 -7.65
C GLY A 131 7.33 -3.94 -7.90
N LEU A 132 7.21 -2.93 -7.02
CA LEU A 132 7.90 -1.64 -7.16
C LEU A 132 9.41 -1.79 -7.05
N SER A 133 10.15 -0.96 -7.78
CA SER A 133 11.60 -0.82 -7.60
C SER A 133 11.93 -0.28 -6.20
N ALA A 134 13.17 -0.48 -5.74
CA ALA A 134 13.59 0.07 -4.45
C ALA A 134 13.43 1.60 -4.38
N LYS A 135 13.65 2.29 -5.49
CA LYS A 135 13.49 3.75 -5.56
C LYS A 135 12.02 4.15 -5.48
N ASP A 136 11.14 3.52 -6.25
CA ASP A 136 9.71 3.86 -6.23
C ASP A 136 9.07 3.50 -4.89
N ALA A 137 9.48 2.38 -4.27
CA ALA A 137 9.08 2.01 -2.92
C ALA A 137 9.55 3.03 -1.87
N ALA A 138 10.75 3.60 -2.05
CA ALA A 138 11.26 4.66 -1.19
C ALA A 138 10.53 5.99 -1.39
N ASP A 139 10.08 6.28 -2.61
CA ASP A 139 9.25 7.44 -2.93
C ASP A 139 7.84 7.27 -2.32
N GLU A 140 7.28 6.05 -2.27
CA GLU A 140 5.99 5.77 -1.62
C GLU A 140 5.98 6.01 -0.11
N ILE A 141 7.08 5.73 0.60
CA ILE A 141 7.11 5.91 2.06
C ILE A 141 7.30 7.37 2.50
N GLY A 142 7.80 8.23 1.61
CA GLY A 142 8.13 9.62 1.90
C GLY A 142 9.29 9.79 2.90
N ASP A 143 9.98 10.94 2.84
CA ASP A 143 11.11 11.29 3.71
C ASP A 143 12.16 10.17 3.90
N SER A 144 12.29 9.33 2.87
CA SER A 144 13.09 8.11 2.91
C SER A 144 14.57 8.39 2.73
N ASN A 145 14.96 9.55 2.20
CA ASN A 145 16.36 9.87 1.91
C ASN A 145 17.07 8.68 1.21
N TYR A 146 16.47 8.22 0.10
CA TYR A 146 17.02 7.14 -0.71
C TYR A 146 18.43 7.53 -1.17
N LYS A 147 19.43 6.79 -0.70
CA LYS A 147 20.84 7.14 -0.93
C LYS A 147 21.62 5.92 -1.39
N LYS A 148 22.36 6.09 -2.49
CA LYS A 148 23.39 5.15 -2.92
C LYS A 148 24.59 5.26 -1.99
N LEU A 149 25.06 4.12 -1.50
CA LEU A 149 26.28 4.00 -0.71
C LEU A 149 27.43 3.68 -1.68
N GLN A 150 27.88 2.43 -1.72
CA GLN A 150 28.94 1.96 -2.60
C GLN A 150 28.45 0.81 -3.47
N GLY A 151 28.95 0.72 -4.71
CA GLY A 151 28.58 -0.33 -5.65
C GLY A 151 27.07 -0.32 -5.90
N ASN A 152 26.40 -1.44 -5.63
CA ASN A 152 24.96 -1.58 -5.74
C ASN A 152 24.24 -1.54 -4.37
N GLN A 153 24.91 -1.06 -3.33
CA GLN A 153 24.32 -0.91 -2.00
C GLN A 153 23.65 0.45 -1.83
N TYR A 154 22.45 0.44 -1.27
CA TYR A 154 21.62 1.61 -1.02
C TYR A 154 21.08 1.59 0.41
N GLN A 155 20.56 2.74 0.85
CA GLN A 155 19.84 2.85 2.11
C GLN A 155 18.60 3.74 1.99
N ILE A 156 17.65 3.49 2.89
CA ILE A 156 16.54 4.39 3.20
C ILE A 156 16.46 4.65 4.71
N ARG A 157 15.91 5.80 5.06
CA ARG A 157 15.65 6.31 6.40
C ARG A 157 14.29 5.89 6.90
N LEU A 158 14.28 5.22 8.05
CA LEU A 158 13.07 4.99 8.85
C LEU A 158 12.90 6.14 9.85
N SER A 159 13.96 6.48 10.61
CA SER A 159 13.98 7.55 11.62
C SER A 159 15.33 8.26 11.67
N LYS A 160 15.65 9.08 12.69
CA LYS A 160 17.01 9.63 12.83
C LYS A 160 18.05 8.51 13.00
N ASN A 161 17.71 7.48 13.77
CA ASN A 161 18.66 6.46 14.24
C ASN A 161 18.57 5.13 13.50
N ASN A 162 17.49 4.90 12.74
CA ASN A 162 17.24 3.62 12.07
C ASN A 162 17.19 3.78 10.55
N ARG A 163 17.95 2.93 9.84
CA ARG A 163 18.01 2.82 8.38
C ARG A 163 17.62 1.41 7.94
N VAL A 164 17.26 1.27 6.67
CA VAL A 164 17.28 -0.02 5.96
C VAL A 164 18.39 0.06 4.94
N THR A 165 19.28 -0.91 4.95
CA THR A 165 20.39 -1.03 4.00
C THR A 165 20.16 -2.29 3.18
N PHE A 166 20.30 -2.18 1.86
CA PHE A 166 20.00 -3.25 0.91
C PHE A 166 20.88 -3.16 -0.34
N LEU A 167 20.94 -4.24 -1.09
CA LEU A 167 21.52 -4.29 -2.42
C LEU A 167 20.41 -4.23 -3.46
N VAL A 168 20.68 -3.55 -4.58
CA VAL A 168 19.82 -3.57 -5.76
C VAL A 168 20.54 -4.37 -6.84
N GLU A 169 19.96 -5.49 -7.24
CA GLU A 169 20.46 -6.30 -8.34
C GLU A 169 19.61 -6.01 -9.57
N ASP A 170 20.13 -5.13 -10.44
CA ASP A 170 19.40 -4.66 -11.62
C ASP A 170 19.17 -5.81 -12.63
N ASP A 171 20.15 -6.70 -12.82
CA ASP A 171 20.05 -7.82 -13.77
C ASP A 171 18.92 -8.81 -13.42
N THR A 172 18.57 -8.93 -12.14
CA THR A 172 17.56 -9.86 -11.65
C THR A 172 16.34 -9.15 -11.07
N HIS A 173 16.30 -7.81 -11.16
CA HIS A 173 15.29 -6.95 -10.53
C HIS A 173 14.98 -7.38 -9.09
N THR A 174 16.03 -7.54 -8.28
CA THR A 174 15.93 -8.03 -6.89
C THR A 174 16.49 -7.03 -5.90
N VAL A 175 15.72 -6.73 -4.86
CA VAL A 175 16.14 -5.93 -3.70
C VAL A 175 16.53 -6.89 -2.57
N LYS A 176 17.83 -6.99 -2.25
CA LYS A 176 18.32 -7.87 -1.17
C LYS A 176 18.56 -7.08 0.11
N LEU A 177 17.77 -7.32 1.14
CA LEU A 177 17.94 -6.67 2.43
C LEU A 177 19.24 -7.13 3.11
N LYS A 178 20.01 -6.19 3.67
CA LYS A 178 21.20 -6.48 4.48
C LYS A 178 20.95 -6.21 5.94
N ILE A 179 20.45 -5.02 6.27
CA ILE A 179 20.23 -4.57 7.65
C ILE A 179 18.92 -3.78 7.70
N VAL A 180 18.07 -4.07 8.68
CA VAL A 180 16.83 -3.34 8.97
C VAL A 180 16.91 -2.85 10.41
N GLY A 181 16.97 -1.53 10.59
CA GLY A 181 17.22 -0.89 11.88
C GLY A 181 18.71 -0.81 12.23
N GLY A 182 19.07 0.15 13.08
CA GLY A 182 20.43 0.58 13.35
C GLY A 182 20.88 1.77 12.48
N HIS A 183 21.92 2.44 12.95
CA HIS A 183 22.63 3.47 12.20
C HIS A 183 23.85 2.82 11.54
N THR A 184 23.99 3.00 10.24
CA THR A 184 25.21 2.69 9.49
C THR A 184 26.11 3.91 9.40
#